data_AF-A0AAE0C515-F1
#
_entry.id   AF-A0AAE0C515-F1
#
_cell.length_a   1.000
_cell.length_b   1.000
_cell.length_c   1.000
_cell.angle_alpha   90.00
_cell.angle_beta   90.00
_cell.angle_gamma   90.00
#
_symmetry.space_group_name_H-M   'P 1'
#
loop_
_entity.id
_entity.type
_entity.pdbx_description
1 polymer ?
#
loop_
_entity_poly.entity_id
_entity_poly.type
_entity_poly.pdbx_seq_one_letter_code
_entity_poly.pdbx_strand_id
1 'polypeptide(L)'
;ELEPTNVDSTVGLGQLLMEKDPAAAIEELSKFPDPAGKPTFDDSFVHVELVRAIIKLATDTKDKAMFECEQMEKSLTISGKVMGWDGIDKWVEILDNRGKWDMLRRIYKEVAQYQLGPDQILDETMVEGFFKAKGWDV
;
A
#
# COMPACT_ATOMS: atom_id res chain seq x y z
N GLU A 1 9.52 -28.71 -3.34
CA GLU A 1 8.70 -27.49 -3.50
C GLU A 1 8.74 -26.74 -2.18
N LEU A 2 9.09 -25.46 -2.20
CA LEU A 2 8.95 -24.62 -1.01
C LEU A 2 7.45 -24.40 -0.81
N GLU A 3 6.95 -24.69 0.39
CA GLU A 3 5.54 -24.56 0.74
C GLU A 3 5.01 -23.17 0.36
N PRO A 4 3.76 -23.04 -0.11
CA PRO A 4 3.15 -21.73 -0.30
C PRO A 4 3.17 -21.05 1.07
N THR A 5 3.86 -19.93 1.16
CA THR A 5 3.89 -19.07 2.35
C THR A 5 2.44 -18.88 2.81
N ASN A 6 2.05 -19.53 3.92
CA ASN A 6 0.67 -19.51 4.36
C ASN A 6 0.35 -18.10 4.86
N VAL A 7 -0.52 -17.39 4.14
CA VAL A 7 -0.98 -16.03 4.44
C VAL A 7 -1.36 -15.89 5.90
N ASP A 8 -2.11 -16.85 6.45
CA ASP A 8 -2.55 -16.84 7.84
C ASP A 8 -1.37 -16.90 8.81
N SER A 9 -0.35 -17.72 8.51
CA SER A 9 0.84 -17.81 9.36
C SER A 9 1.70 -16.55 9.30
N THR A 10 1.86 -15.97 8.10
CA THR A 10 2.66 -14.76 7.88
C THR A 10 2.01 -13.55 8.52
N VAL A 11 0.70 -13.37 8.29
CA VAL A 11 -0.07 -12.29 8.91
C VAL A 11 -0.15 -12.49 10.41
N GLY A 12 -0.43 -13.72 10.88
CA GLY A 12 -0.51 -14.02 12.31
C GLY A 12 0.78 -13.68 13.04
N LEU A 13 1.94 -14.07 12.50
CA LEU A 13 3.23 -13.71 13.10
C LEU A 13 3.53 -12.21 12.99
N GLY A 14 3.26 -11.59 11.83
CA GLY A 14 3.42 -10.16 11.64
C GLY A 14 2.61 -9.33 12.64
N GLN A 15 1.36 -9.71 12.91
CA GLN A 15 0.50 -9.05 13.89
C GLN A 15 1.00 -9.20 15.32
N LEU A 16 1.53 -10.38 15.69
CA LEU A 16 2.14 -10.60 17.00
C LEU A 16 3.41 -9.74 17.20
N LEU A 17 4.20 -9.57 16.14
CA LEU A 17 5.40 -8.73 16.14
C LEU A 17 5.04 -7.25 16.15
N MET A 18 3.99 -6.84 15.44
CA MET A 18 3.64 -5.43 15.27
C MET A 18 3.50 -4.67 16.59
N GLU A 19 3.00 -5.29 17.66
CA GLU A 19 2.89 -4.63 18.97
C GLU A 19 4.20 -4.54 19.77
N LYS A 20 5.18 -5.40 19.48
CA LYS A 20 6.43 -5.51 20.26
C LYS A 20 7.63 -4.94 19.53
N ASP A 21 7.69 -5.19 18.23
CA ASP A 21 8.76 -4.82 17.31
C ASP A 21 8.18 -4.64 15.90
N PRO A 22 7.68 -3.43 15.57
CA PRO A 22 7.15 -3.12 14.25
C PRO A 22 8.18 -3.31 13.12
N ALA A 23 9.49 -3.21 13.39
CA ALA A 23 10.51 -3.43 12.39
C ALA A 23 10.63 -4.92 12.05
N ALA A 24 10.63 -5.79 13.06
CA ALA A 24 10.58 -7.25 12.85
C ALA A 24 9.29 -7.69 12.15
N ALA A 25 8.16 -7.02 12.42
CA ALA A 25 6.90 -7.28 11.70
C ALA A 25 7.03 -6.99 10.20
N ILE A 26 7.65 -5.86 9.84
CA ILE A 26 7.91 -5.52 8.43
C ILE A 26 8.84 -6.57 7.80
N GLU A 27 9.91 -6.97 8.48
CA GLU A 27 10.84 -7.99 7.98
C GLU A 27 10.12 -9.31 7.69
N GLU A 28 9.25 -9.76 8.59
CA GLU A 28 8.49 -11.00 8.41
C GLU A 28 7.49 -10.91 7.26
N LEU A 29 6.68 -9.85 7.24
CA LEU A 29 5.67 -9.66 6.20
C LEU A 29 6.30 -9.48 4.81
N SER A 30 7.51 -8.87 4.73
CA SER A 30 8.24 -8.67 3.46
C SER A 30 8.79 -9.96 2.86
N LYS A 31 8.77 -11.09 3.59
CA LYS A 31 9.13 -12.41 3.05
C LYS A 31 8.03 -12.97 2.16
N PHE A 32 6.80 -12.48 2.29
CA PHE A 32 5.73 -12.85 1.38
C PHE A 32 6.03 -12.26 -0.01
N PRO A 33 6.03 -13.09 -1.06
CA PRO A 33 6.41 -12.64 -2.38
C PRO A 33 5.38 -11.67 -2.95
N ASP A 34 5.84 -10.66 -3.70
CA ASP A 34 4.95 -9.84 -4.51
C ASP A 34 4.25 -10.74 -5.58
N PRO A 35 3.01 -10.40 -5.98
CA PRO A 35 2.28 -11.19 -6.95
C PRO A 35 2.97 -11.17 -8.33
N ALA A 36 3.22 -12.34 -8.90
CA ALA A 36 3.81 -12.48 -10.24
C ALA A 36 2.83 -12.15 -11.39
N GLY A 37 1.55 -11.90 -11.07
CA GLY A 37 0.49 -11.66 -12.03
C GLY A 37 -0.62 -10.78 -11.44
N LYS A 38 -1.88 -11.10 -11.74
CA LYS A 38 -3.01 -10.38 -11.17
C LYS A 38 -3.00 -10.55 -9.64
N PRO A 39 -2.94 -9.46 -8.85
CA PRO A 39 -2.96 -9.55 -7.40
C PRO A 39 -4.29 -10.12 -6.92
N THR A 40 -4.22 -10.87 -5.82
CA THR A 40 -5.32 -11.58 -5.18
C THR A 40 -5.69 -10.94 -3.85
N PHE A 41 -6.79 -11.39 -3.24
CA PHE A 41 -7.18 -10.96 -1.90
C PHE A 41 -6.11 -11.29 -0.84
N ASP A 42 -5.46 -12.43 -0.98
CA ASP A 42 -4.39 -12.87 -0.09
C ASP A 42 -3.18 -11.94 -0.15
N ASP A 43 -2.75 -11.57 -1.37
CA ASP A 43 -1.70 -10.57 -1.57
C ASP A 43 -2.09 -9.25 -0.89
N SER A 44 -3.29 -8.76 -1.19
CA SER A 44 -3.78 -7.52 -0.58
C SER A 44 -3.80 -7.57 0.94
N PHE A 45 -4.16 -8.71 1.53
CA PHE A 45 -4.25 -8.87 2.98
C PHE A 45 -2.87 -8.74 3.63
N VAL A 46 -1.85 -9.41 3.10
CA VAL A 46 -0.47 -9.29 3.58
C VAL A 46 0.05 -7.85 3.41
N HIS A 47 -0.18 -7.25 2.23
CA HIS A 47 0.28 -5.89 1.95
C HIS A 47 -0.40 -4.83 2.82
N VAL A 48 -1.67 -4.99 3.20
CA VAL A 48 -2.35 -4.10 4.17
C VAL A 48 -1.70 -4.20 5.55
N GLU A 49 -1.38 -5.40 6.01
CA GLU A 49 -0.69 -5.57 7.30
C GLU A 49 0.72 -4.99 7.27
N LEU A 50 1.38 -5.05 6.10
CA LEU A 50 2.69 -4.44 5.92
C LEU A 50 2.60 -2.90 5.96
N VAL A 51 1.58 -2.30 5.35
CA VAL A 51 1.29 -0.85 5.48
C VAL A 51 1.05 -0.46 6.94
N ARG A 52 0.27 -1.26 7.68
CA ARG A 52 0.03 -1.04 9.12
C ARG A 52 1.32 -1.03 9.92
N ALA A 53 2.19 -2.01 9.69
CA ALA A 53 3.47 -2.12 10.38
C ALA A 53 4.39 -0.92 10.05
N ILE A 54 4.46 -0.49 8.78
CA ILE A 54 5.22 0.70 8.39
C ILE A 54 4.68 1.96 9.08
N ILE A 55 3.37 2.20 9.06
CA ILE A 55 2.77 3.38 9.70
C ILE A 55 3.02 3.39 11.20
N LYS A 56 2.91 2.23 11.85
CA LYS A 56 3.20 2.09 13.28
C LYS A 56 4.66 2.41 13.56
N LEU A 57 5.60 1.79 12.86
CA LEU A 57 7.04 2.05 13.02
C LEU A 57 7.36 3.53 12.81
N ALA A 58 6.85 4.13 11.73
CA ALA A 58 7.03 5.54 11.40
C ALA A 58 6.50 6.47 12.50
N THR A 59 5.36 6.11 13.11
CA THR A 59 4.73 6.90 14.17
C THR A 59 5.49 6.77 15.48
N ASP A 60 5.85 5.54 15.88
CA ASP A 60 6.54 5.24 17.14
C ASP A 60 7.95 5.85 17.15
N THR A 61 8.66 5.78 16.03
CA THR A 61 10.01 6.35 15.88
C THR A 61 10.03 7.82 15.48
N LYS A 62 8.87 8.37 15.07
CA LYS A 62 8.73 9.69 14.44
C LYS A 62 9.55 9.86 13.15
N ASP A 63 9.95 8.76 12.52
CA ASP A 63 10.64 8.78 11.25
C ASP A 63 9.64 9.07 10.11
N LYS A 64 9.67 10.31 9.62
CA LYS A 64 8.79 10.75 8.55
C LYS A 64 9.14 10.15 7.17
N ALA A 65 10.36 9.65 6.99
CA ALA A 65 10.80 9.06 5.72
C ALA A 65 10.13 7.71 5.47
N MET A 66 9.77 6.99 6.54
CA MET A 66 9.06 5.71 6.47
C MET A 66 7.68 5.81 5.83
N PHE A 67 7.02 6.97 5.89
CA PHE A 67 5.74 7.18 5.17
C PHE A 67 5.90 7.26 3.65
N GLU A 68 7.14 7.37 3.15
CA GLU A 68 7.45 7.46 1.71
C GLU A 68 8.42 6.38 1.24
N CYS A 69 8.60 5.30 1.99
CA CYS A 69 9.44 4.20 1.52
C CYS A 69 8.80 3.48 0.32
N GLU A 70 9.63 2.90 -0.55
CA GLU A 70 9.18 2.16 -1.74
C GLU A 70 8.16 1.08 -1.39
N GLN A 71 8.36 0.41 -0.26
CA GLN A 71 7.47 -0.66 0.20
C GLN A 71 6.08 -0.15 0.60
N MET A 72 5.95 1.10 1.10
CA MET A 72 4.65 1.74 1.36
C MET A 72 3.87 1.91 0.06
N GLU A 73 4.51 2.50 -0.96
CA GLU A 73 3.90 2.74 -2.27
C GLU A 73 3.48 1.44 -2.94
N LYS A 74 4.37 0.45 -2.95
CA LYS A 74 4.12 -0.86 -3.54
C LYS A 74 2.95 -1.57 -2.86
N SER A 75 2.96 -1.64 -1.53
CA SER A 75 1.89 -2.32 -0.79
C SER A 75 0.53 -1.64 -0.98
N LEU A 76 0.46 -0.31 -0.90
CA LEU A 76 -0.80 0.40 -1.14
C LEU A 76 -1.30 0.24 -2.57
N THR A 77 -0.39 0.20 -3.54
CA THR A 77 -0.74 -0.05 -4.94
C THR A 77 -1.32 -1.45 -5.12
N ILE A 78 -0.70 -2.49 -4.56
CA ILE A 78 -1.20 -3.87 -4.64
C ILE A 78 -2.57 -3.96 -3.96
N SER A 79 -2.70 -3.44 -2.75
CA SER A 79 -3.98 -3.45 -2.02
C SER A 79 -5.07 -2.68 -2.76
N GLY A 80 -4.76 -1.50 -3.31
CA GLY A 80 -5.72 -0.70 -4.08
C GLY A 80 -6.14 -1.35 -5.40
N LYS A 81 -5.24 -2.08 -6.08
CA LYS A 81 -5.57 -2.86 -7.29
C LYS A 81 -6.60 -3.95 -6.99
N VAL A 82 -6.55 -4.57 -5.81
CA VAL A 82 -7.45 -5.67 -5.42
C VAL A 82 -8.75 -5.15 -4.82
N MET A 83 -8.65 -4.23 -3.86
CA MET A 83 -9.75 -3.80 -3.02
C MET A 83 -10.42 -2.50 -3.49
N GLY A 84 -9.84 -1.84 -4.50
CA GLY A 84 -10.25 -0.50 -4.93
C GLY A 84 -9.86 0.60 -3.94
N TRP A 85 -10.32 1.82 -4.22
CA TRP A 85 -10.03 3.01 -3.42
C TRP A 85 -10.53 2.90 -1.98
N ASP A 86 -11.75 2.40 -1.81
CA ASP A 86 -12.38 2.22 -0.49
C ASP A 86 -11.57 1.29 0.42
N GLY A 87 -10.86 0.31 -0.16
CA GLY A 87 -10.01 -0.63 0.57
C GLY A 87 -8.73 -0.01 1.15
N ILE A 88 -8.30 1.14 0.64
CA ILE A 88 -7.08 1.83 1.07
C ILE A 88 -7.33 3.25 1.59
N ASP A 89 -8.59 3.71 1.63
CA ASP A 89 -8.99 5.08 1.96
C ASP A 89 -8.40 5.58 3.29
N LYS A 90 -8.47 4.75 4.34
CA LYS A 90 -7.86 5.06 5.64
C LYS A 90 -6.37 5.41 5.54
N TRP A 91 -5.62 4.67 4.72
CA TRP A 91 -4.18 4.87 4.57
C TRP A 91 -3.88 6.08 3.70
N VAL A 92 -4.69 6.29 2.66
CA VAL A 92 -4.66 7.49 1.83
C VAL A 92 -4.86 8.74 2.69
N GLU A 93 -5.85 8.74 3.59
CA GLU A 93 -6.10 9.85 4.52
C GLU A 93 -4.90 10.14 5.42
N ILE A 94 -4.24 9.10 5.97
CA ILE A 94 -3.04 9.26 6.80
C ILE A 94 -1.90 9.91 6.02
N LEU A 95 -1.68 9.47 4.77
CA LEU A 95 -0.63 9.99 3.90
C LEU A 95 -0.95 11.41 3.38
N ASP A 96 -2.21 11.70 3.09
CA ASP A 96 -2.72 13.00 2.65
C ASP A 96 -2.47 14.06 3.73
N ASN A 97 -2.89 13.75 4.97
CA ASN A 97 -2.63 14.58 6.15
C ASN A 97 -1.14 14.77 6.48
N ARG A 98 -0.26 13.98 5.85
CA ARG A 98 1.20 14.05 5.99
C ARG A 98 1.89 14.71 4.81
N GLY A 99 1.14 15.15 3.80
CA GLY A 99 1.69 15.80 2.61
C GLY A 99 2.41 14.84 1.67
N LYS A 100 2.11 13.53 1.70
CA LYS A 100 2.78 12.52 0.84
C LYS A 100 2.12 12.45 -0.54
N TRP A 101 1.84 13.61 -1.12
CA TRP A 101 1.00 13.76 -2.30
C TRP A 101 1.63 13.18 -3.57
N ASP A 102 2.94 13.27 -3.73
CA ASP A 102 3.64 12.69 -4.89
C ASP A 102 3.46 11.17 -4.96
N MET A 103 3.61 10.50 -3.82
CA MET A 103 3.35 9.07 -3.69
C MET A 103 1.88 8.75 -3.93
N LEU A 104 0.96 9.51 -3.34
CA LEU A 104 -0.47 9.31 -3.56
C LEU A 104 -0.88 9.48 -5.01
N ARG A 105 -0.31 10.46 -5.74
CA ARG A 105 -0.53 10.65 -7.18
C ARG A 105 -0.08 9.43 -7.98
N ARG A 106 1.08 8.84 -7.66
CA ARG A 106 1.59 7.62 -8.33
C ARG A 106 0.69 6.42 -8.05
N ILE A 107 0.34 6.17 -6.78
CA ILE A 107 -0.61 5.10 -6.40
C ILE A 107 -1.95 5.30 -7.13
N TYR A 108 -2.45 6.54 -7.20
CA TYR A 108 -3.71 6.88 -7.87
C TYR A 108 -3.72 6.49 -9.34
N LYS A 109 -2.67 6.88 -10.07
CA LYS A 109 -2.53 6.52 -11.49
C LYS A 109 -2.46 5.01 -11.69
N GLU A 110 -1.65 4.31 -10.89
CA GLU A 110 -1.46 2.86 -11.00
C GLU A 110 -2.74 2.05 -10.74
N VAL A 111 -3.47 2.38 -9.67
CA VAL A 111 -4.71 1.68 -9.33
C VAL A 111 -5.81 2.06 -10.32
N ALA A 112 -5.94 3.33 -10.71
CA ALA A 112 -6.94 3.76 -11.69
C ALA A 112 -6.73 3.07 -13.04
N GLN A 113 -5.49 3.04 -13.54
CA GLN A 113 -5.14 2.34 -14.78
C GLN A 113 -5.45 0.83 -14.69
N TYR A 114 -5.19 0.21 -13.54
CA TYR A 114 -5.53 -1.21 -13.34
C TYR A 114 -7.04 -1.46 -13.35
N GLN A 115 -7.85 -0.56 -12.76
CA GLN A 115 -9.31 -0.69 -12.71
C GLN A 115 -9.97 -0.51 -14.09
N LEU A 116 -9.37 0.29 -14.99
CA LEU A 116 -9.84 0.45 -16.37
C LEU A 116 -9.61 -0.81 -17.23
N GLY A 117 -8.60 -1.61 -16.89
CA GLY A 117 -8.20 -2.79 -17.64
C GLY A 117 -7.18 -2.51 -18.75
N PRO A 118 -6.65 -3.56 -19.41
CA PRO A 118 -5.47 -3.46 -20.29
C PRO A 118 -5.74 -2.73 -21.62
N ASP A 119 -6.99 -2.69 -22.07
CA ASP A 119 -7.37 -2.11 -23.37
C ASP A 119 -7.84 -0.65 -23.27
N GLN A 120 -7.77 -0.07 -22.06
CA GLN A 120 -8.23 1.29 -21.78
C GLN A 120 -7.06 2.15 -21.32
N ILE A 121 -7.07 3.43 -21.72
CA ILE A 121 -6.07 4.40 -21.33
C ILE A 121 -6.70 5.36 -20.33
N LEU A 122 -6.00 5.59 -19.22
CA LEU A 122 -6.39 6.56 -18.21
C LEU A 122 -6.47 7.97 -18.82
N ASP A 123 -7.59 8.66 -18.61
CA ASP A 123 -7.71 10.07 -18.95
C ASP A 123 -6.89 10.92 -17.96
N GLU A 124 -5.69 11.30 -18.39
CA GLU A 124 -4.78 12.11 -17.58
C GLU A 124 -5.40 13.46 -17.18
N THR A 125 -6.25 14.05 -18.02
CA THR A 125 -6.90 15.34 -17.72
C THR A 125 -7.87 15.20 -16.55
N MET A 126 -8.65 14.11 -16.53
CA MET A 126 -9.57 13.83 -15.43
C MET A 126 -8.82 13.59 -14.12
N VAL A 127 -7.73 12.83 -14.18
CA VAL A 127 -6.92 12.51 -12.99
C VAL A 127 -6.19 13.74 -12.44
N GLU A 128 -5.64 14.58 -13.32
CA GLU A 128 -5.06 15.85 -12.91
C GLU A 128 -6.11 16.80 -12.31
N GLY A 129 -7.32 16.81 -12.88
CA GLY A 129 -8.45 17.56 -12.32
C GLY A 129 -8.79 17.11 -10.89
N PHE A 130 -8.80 15.79 -10.65
CA PHE A 130 -8.98 15.24 -9.31
C PHE A 130 -7.85 15.66 -8.35
N PHE A 131 -6.59 15.59 -8.76
CA PHE A 131 -5.47 16.01 -7.93
C PHE A 131 -5.54 17.50 -7.55
N LYS A 132 -5.89 18.37 -8.50
CA LYS A 132 -6.12 19.80 -8.22
C LYS A 132 -7.26 20.02 -7.23
N ALA A 133 -8.38 19.31 -7.39
CA ALA A 133 -9.51 19.40 -6.47
C ALA A 133 -9.14 18.94 -5.04
N LYS A 134 -8.21 17.99 -4.93
CA LYS A 134 -7.65 17.52 -3.65
C LYS A 134 -6.55 18.42 -3.07
N GLY A 135 -6.03 19.38 -3.84
CA GLY A 135 -4.87 20.20 -3.44
C GLY A 135 -3.54 19.45 -3.47
N TRP A 136 -3.44 18.39 -4.29
CA TRP A 136 -2.23 17.59 -4.49
C TRP A 136 -1.38 18.11 -5.67
N ASP A 137 -1.75 19.25 -6.24
CA ASP A 137 -1.07 19.93 -7.33
C ASP A 137 0.05 20.84 -6.79
N VAL A 138 1.21 20.23 -6.54
CA VAL A 138 2.47 20.96 -6.32
C VAL A 138 3.51 20.49 -7.31
#